data_AF-A0A9D9T0W2-F1
#
_entry.id   AF-A0A9D9T0W2-F1
#
_cell.length_a   1.000
_cell.length_b   1.000
_cell.length_c   1.000
_cell.angle_alpha   90.00
_cell.angle_beta   90.00
_cell.angle_gamma   90.00
#
_symmetry.space_group_name_H-M   'P 1'
#
loop_
_entity.id
_entity.type
_entity.pdbx_description
1 polymer ?
#
loop_
_entity_poly.entity_id
_entity_poly.type
_entity_poly.pdbx_seq_one_letter_code
_entity_poly.pdbx_strand_id
1 'polypeptide(L)'
;MLGALLTLLRPSPAEMGRVAGRELGTCTVGLIGMNTTARKLTRLLQALGSRVVGYDPTLHASDPQWTRWGVQPLGLRELFESAEAVCVQLNYYSRYRGLLGERALPHAKQGQVLVSVSPAAMFDDDVLAQVLDSGRLAAAWLDNVGPGVIESGQPLYGAPGLLVTPRLSAYTREARVRSAWGVARRVDEVLRTLPPVARPGIRRRPLGPGAAAGVSGASTPAAKIRPAATAGLAASPASR
;
A
#
# COMPACT_ATOMS: atom_id res chain seq x y z
N MET A 1 1.29 -6.41 -6.04
CA MET A 1 0.92 -7.74 -5.52
C MET A 1 1.45 -8.85 -6.41
N LEU A 2 1.00 -9.01 -7.68
CA LEU A 2 1.48 -10.08 -8.56
C LEU A 2 3.02 -10.12 -8.70
N GLY A 3 3.66 -8.97 -8.97
CA GLY A 3 5.12 -8.90 -9.02
C GLY A 3 5.80 -9.30 -7.71
N ALA A 4 5.25 -8.88 -6.56
CA ALA A 4 5.76 -9.28 -5.26
C ALA A 4 5.63 -10.79 -5.04
N LEU A 5 4.50 -11.41 -5.40
CA LEU A 5 4.37 -12.87 -5.36
C LEU A 5 5.43 -13.58 -6.20
N LEU A 6 5.62 -13.14 -7.44
CA LEU A 6 6.63 -13.72 -8.33
C LEU A 6 8.05 -13.56 -7.76
N THR A 7 8.34 -12.45 -7.09
CA THR A 7 9.62 -12.23 -6.42
C THR A 7 9.76 -13.12 -5.18
N LEU A 8 8.75 -13.19 -4.32
CA LEU A 8 8.81 -13.93 -3.06
C LEU A 8 8.77 -15.46 -3.23
N LEU A 9 8.17 -15.96 -4.31
CA LEU A 9 8.15 -17.39 -4.62
C LEU A 9 9.47 -17.88 -5.25
N ARG A 10 10.39 -16.97 -5.58
CA ARG A 10 11.70 -17.32 -6.12
C ARG A 10 12.73 -17.42 -5.00
N PRO A 11 13.70 -18.34 -5.10
CA PRO A 11 14.79 -18.41 -4.14
C PRO A 11 15.64 -17.15 -4.26
N SER A 12 16.30 -16.78 -3.16
CA SER A 12 17.27 -15.69 -3.20
C SER A 12 18.47 -16.08 -4.10
N PRO A 13 19.18 -15.11 -4.70
CA PRO A 13 20.38 -15.42 -5.48
C PRO A 13 21.43 -16.25 -4.73
N ALA A 14 21.51 -16.10 -3.40
CA ALA A 14 22.42 -16.86 -2.55
C ALA A 14 22.03 -18.35 -2.38
N GLU A 15 20.78 -18.70 -2.64
CA GLU A 15 20.24 -20.07 -2.51
C GLU A 15 20.11 -20.78 -3.87
N MET A 16 20.46 -20.10 -4.95
CA MET A 16 20.37 -20.64 -6.30
C MET A 16 21.17 -21.93 -6.44
N GLY A 17 20.52 -23.00 -6.91
CA GLY A 17 21.11 -24.35 -7.02
C GLY A 17 21.01 -25.20 -5.75
N ARG A 18 20.56 -24.64 -4.62
CA ARG A 18 20.31 -25.37 -3.36
C ARG A 18 18.82 -25.58 -3.12
N VAL A 19 18.01 -24.55 -3.37
CA VAL A 19 16.55 -24.56 -3.16
C VAL A 19 15.84 -24.19 -4.46
N ALA A 20 14.82 -24.97 -4.83
CA ALA A 20 13.96 -24.66 -5.96
C ALA A 20 12.86 -23.67 -5.55
N GLY A 21 12.58 -22.70 -6.41
CA GLY A 21 11.44 -21.81 -6.24
C GLY A 21 10.11 -22.48 -6.55
N ARG A 22 9.05 -21.68 -6.50
CA ARG A 22 7.68 -22.13 -6.76
C ARG A 22 7.09 -21.45 -7.99
N GLU A 23 6.37 -22.24 -8.77
CA GLU A 23 5.60 -21.73 -9.89
C GLU A 23 4.26 -21.19 -9.40
N LEU A 24 3.98 -19.91 -9.69
CA LEU A 24 2.74 -19.27 -9.24
C LEU A 24 1.49 -19.95 -9.83
N GLY A 25 1.57 -20.45 -11.06
CA GLY A 25 0.46 -21.10 -11.75
C GLY A 25 -0.02 -22.40 -11.11
N THR A 26 0.79 -23.04 -10.27
CA THR A 26 0.40 -24.25 -9.52
C THR A 26 -0.01 -23.96 -8.08
N CYS A 27 0.10 -22.70 -7.65
CA CYS A 27 -0.22 -22.29 -6.28
C CYS A 27 -1.71 -21.96 -6.12
N THR A 28 -2.22 -22.21 -4.92
CA THR A 28 -3.43 -21.62 -4.38
C THR A 28 -3.10 -20.25 -3.79
N VAL A 29 -3.79 -19.21 -4.26
CA VAL A 29 -3.60 -17.84 -3.83
C VAL A 29 -4.84 -17.38 -3.06
N GLY A 30 -4.64 -17.02 -1.79
CA GLY A 30 -5.67 -16.46 -0.92
C GLY A 30 -5.76 -14.95 -1.06
N LEU A 31 -6.95 -14.42 -1.35
CA LEU A 31 -7.23 -13.00 -1.41
C LEU A 31 -8.03 -12.55 -0.19
N ILE A 32 -7.47 -11.65 0.61
CA ILE A 32 -8.15 -11.04 1.76
C ILE A 32 -8.58 -9.63 1.34
N GLY A 33 -9.89 -9.43 1.18
CA GLY A 33 -10.50 -8.21 0.64
C GLY A 33 -10.87 -8.34 -0.84
N MET A 34 -12.16 -8.19 -1.12
CA MET A 34 -12.79 -8.38 -2.43
C MET A 34 -13.22 -7.05 -3.04
N ASN A 35 -12.24 -6.16 -3.20
CA ASN A 35 -12.43 -4.86 -3.83
C ASN A 35 -12.31 -4.91 -5.38
N THR A 36 -12.45 -3.77 -6.05
CA THR A 36 -12.35 -3.69 -7.52
C THR A 36 -10.97 -4.09 -8.07
N THR A 37 -9.90 -3.90 -7.29
CA THR A 37 -8.55 -4.38 -7.62
C THR A 37 -8.43 -5.89 -7.48
N ALA A 38 -9.08 -6.48 -6.47
CA ALA A 38 -9.13 -7.92 -6.24
C ALA A 38 -9.69 -8.66 -7.46
N ARG A 39 -10.75 -8.13 -8.08
CA ARG A 39 -11.31 -8.69 -9.32
C ARG A 39 -10.28 -8.74 -10.47
N LYS A 40 -9.46 -7.70 -10.62
CA LYS A 40 -8.42 -7.65 -11.67
C LYS A 40 -7.30 -8.64 -11.35
N LEU A 41 -6.85 -8.68 -10.09
CA LEU A 41 -5.83 -9.60 -9.63
C LEU A 41 -6.28 -11.06 -9.81
N THR A 42 -7.51 -11.39 -9.43
CA THR A 42 -8.11 -12.72 -9.60
C THR A 42 -8.01 -13.20 -11.04
N ARG A 43 -8.39 -12.35 -12.01
CA ARG A 43 -8.32 -12.69 -13.44
C ARG A 43 -6.89 -12.99 -13.91
N LEU A 44 -5.92 -12.21 -13.43
CA LEU A 44 -4.51 -12.43 -13.77
C LEU A 44 -3.99 -13.73 -13.16
N LEU A 45 -4.33 -14.02 -11.91
CA LEU A 45 -3.93 -15.25 -11.23
C LEU A 45 -4.53 -16.49 -11.90
N GLN A 46 -5.83 -16.46 -12.22
CA GLN A 46 -6.50 -17.53 -12.94
C GLN A 46 -5.91 -17.74 -14.35
N ALA A 47 -5.57 -16.65 -15.05
CA ALA A 47 -4.92 -16.73 -16.36
C ALA A 47 -3.50 -17.36 -16.28
N LEU A 48 -2.83 -17.25 -15.13
CA LEU A 48 -1.56 -17.93 -14.86
C LEU A 48 -1.74 -19.39 -14.40
N GLY A 49 -2.97 -19.86 -14.19
CA GLY A 49 -3.29 -21.22 -13.74
C GLY A 49 -3.56 -21.35 -12.24
N SER A 50 -3.33 -20.31 -11.44
CA SER A 50 -3.48 -20.37 -9.99
C SER A 50 -4.93 -20.63 -9.56
N ARG A 51 -5.12 -21.46 -8.54
CA ARG A 51 -6.40 -21.53 -7.81
C ARG A 51 -6.56 -20.29 -6.94
N VAL A 52 -7.74 -19.68 -6.92
CA VAL A 52 -8.00 -18.49 -6.10
C VAL A 52 -9.06 -18.77 -5.04
N VAL A 53 -8.71 -18.54 -3.79
CA VAL A 53 -9.62 -18.58 -2.63
C VAL A 53 -9.70 -17.20 -2.01
N GLY A 54 -10.77 -16.88 -1.28
CA GLY A 54 -10.94 -15.51 -0.79
C GLY A 54 -11.73 -15.38 0.50
N TYR A 55 -11.49 -14.27 1.17
CA TYR A 55 -12.18 -13.86 2.39
C TYR A 55 -12.45 -12.35 2.33
N ASP A 56 -13.67 -11.94 2.64
CA ASP A 56 -14.00 -10.54 2.87
C ASP A 56 -15.03 -10.46 4.01
N PRO A 57 -14.76 -9.72 5.10
CA PRO A 57 -15.68 -9.60 6.24
C PRO A 57 -16.99 -8.88 5.90
N THR A 58 -17.10 -8.24 4.73
CA THR A 58 -18.31 -7.55 4.26
C THR A 58 -19.16 -8.39 3.31
N LEU A 59 -18.65 -9.54 2.86
CA LEU A 59 -19.37 -10.45 1.97
C LEU A 59 -19.78 -11.72 2.71
N HIS A 60 -21.05 -12.08 2.59
CA HIS A 60 -21.52 -13.38 3.06
C HIS A 60 -20.97 -14.51 2.16
N ALA A 61 -20.79 -15.71 2.70
CA ALA A 61 -20.27 -16.86 1.92
C ALA A 61 -21.16 -17.22 0.72
N SER A 62 -22.47 -16.91 0.78
CA SER A 62 -23.42 -17.14 -0.31
C SER A 62 -23.54 -15.98 -1.30
N ASP A 63 -22.68 -14.95 -1.20
CA ASP A 63 -22.73 -13.80 -2.11
C ASP A 63 -22.41 -14.22 -3.57
N PRO A 64 -23.23 -13.86 -4.57
CA PRO A 64 -22.98 -14.24 -5.96
C PRO A 64 -21.68 -13.67 -6.55
N GLN A 65 -21.05 -12.68 -5.92
CA GLN A 65 -19.76 -12.13 -6.34
C GLN A 65 -18.65 -13.19 -6.36
N TRP A 66 -18.65 -14.14 -5.43
CA TRP A 66 -17.67 -15.22 -5.36
C TRP A 66 -17.65 -16.04 -6.65
N THR A 67 -18.82 -16.56 -7.06
CA THR A 67 -18.99 -17.30 -8.31
C THR A 67 -18.68 -16.44 -9.53
N ARG A 68 -19.14 -15.18 -9.55
CA ARG A 68 -18.89 -14.26 -10.67
C ARG A 68 -17.41 -14.01 -10.92
N TRP A 69 -16.58 -14.05 -9.89
CA TRP A 69 -15.14 -13.85 -10.01
C TRP A 69 -14.35 -15.16 -10.03
N GLY A 70 -15.02 -16.31 -9.88
CA GLY A 70 -14.38 -17.62 -9.82
C GLY A 70 -13.48 -17.78 -8.59
N VAL A 71 -13.92 -17.24 -7.45
CA VAL A 71 -13.21 -17.31 -6.17
C VAL A 71 -14.02 -18.15 -5.20
N GLN A 72 -13.37 -19.12 -4.56
CA GLN A 72 -14.00 -19.89 -3.49
C GLN A 72 -13.94 -19.11 -2.17
N PRO A 73 -15.07 -18.83 -1.50
CA PRO A 73 -15.07 -18.18 -0.19
C PRO A 73 -14.60 -19.15 0.89
N LEU A 74 -13.64 -18.76 1.71
CA LEU A 74 -13.13 -19.52 2.87
C LEU A 74 -13.11 -18.62 4.11
N GLY A 75 -13.10 -19.24 5.30
CA GLY A 75 -12.79 -18.53 6.54
C GLY A 75 -11.31 -18.11 6.60
N LEU A 76 -10.96 -17.10 7.42
CA LEU A 76 -9.58 -16.61 7.53
C LEU A 76 -8.58 -17.74 7.83
N ARG A 77 -8.83 -18.54 8.86
CA ARG A 77 -7.97 -19.65 9.24
C ARG A 77 -7.78 -20.64 8.09
N GLU A 78 -8.88 -21.10 7.50
CA GLU A 78 -8.86 -22.06 6.38
C GLU A 78 -8.13 -21.50 5.15
N LEU A 79 -8.25 -20.20 4.89
CA LEU A 79 -7.49 -19.52 3.83
C LEU A 79 -5.98 -19.59 4.09
N PHE A 80 -5.53 -19.34 5.33
CA PHE A 80 -4.11 -19.46 5.69
C PHE A 80 -3.61 -20.91 5.67
N GLU A 81 -4.45 -21.89 6.01
CA GLU A 81 -4.11 -23.32 5.99
C GLU A 81 -4.05 -23.89 4.56
N SER A 82 -4.78 -23.30 3.61
CA SER A 82 -4.90 -23.82 2.24
C SER A 82 -4.00 -23.12 1.22
N ALA A 83 -3.84 -21.80 1.32
CA ALA A 83 -3.12 -21.00 0.33
C ALA A 83 -1.60 -21.07 0.50
N GLU A 84 -0.86 -20.95 -0.59
CA GLU A 84 0.61 -20.83 -0.56
C GLU A 84 1.12 -19.41 -0.72
N ALA A 85 0.24 -18.54 -1.20
CA ALA A 85 0.44 -17.12 -1.26
C ALA A 85 -0.81 -16.42 -0.74
N VAL A 86 -0.65 -15.44 0.14
CA VAL A 86 -1.77 -14.62 0.66
C VAL A 86 -1.58 -13.18 0.25
N CYS A 87 -2.61 -12.58 -0.32
CA CYS A 87 -2.65 -11.17 -0.74
C CYS A 87 -3.70 -10.41 0.07
N VAL A 88 -3.27 -9.43 0.87
CA VAL A 88 -4.15 -8.61 1.72
C VAL A 88 -4.36 -7.23 1.11
N GLN A 89 -5.62 -6.94 0.75
CA GLN A 89 -6.06 -5.68 0.13
C GLN A 89 -7.40 -5.20 0.73
N LEU A 90 -7.55 -5.34 2.04
CA LEU A 90 -8.75 -4.95 2.76
C LEU A 90 -8.74 -3.45 3.06
N ASN A 91 -9.88 -2.79 2.86
CA ASN A 91 -10.06 -1.44 3.36
C ASN A 91 -10.01 -1.44 4.89
N TYR A 92 -9.19 -0.56 5.47
CA TYR A 92 -8.98 -0.54 6.90
C TYR A 92 -10.13 0.15 7.63
N TYR A 93 -10.59 -0.51 8.70
CA TYR A 93 -11.45 0.05 9.73
C TYR A 93 -10.81 -0.24 11.08
N SER A 94 -11.02 0.60 12.09
CA SER A 94 -10.44 0.42 13.43
C SER A 94 -10.71 -0.96 14.04
N ARG A 95 -11.90 -1.52 13.76
CA ARG A 95 -12.30 -2.88 14.19
C ARG A 95 -11.45 -4.02 13.59
N TYR A 96 -10.65 -3.74 12.57
CA TYR A 96 -9.78 -4.72 11.90
C TYR A 96 -8.33 -4.64 12.38
N ARG A 97 -8.05 -3.85 13.41
CA ARG A 97 -6.72 -3.83 14.03
C ARG A 97 -6.38 -5.22 14.58
N GLY A 98 -5.22 -5.74 14.22
CA GLY A 98 -4.80 -7.09 14.62
C GLY A 98 -5.71 -8.22 14.11
N LEU A 99 -6.55 -7.97 13.08
CA LEU A 99 -7.40 -9.01 12.48
C LEU A 99 -6.56 -10.21 12.02
N LEU A 100 -5.37 -9.92 11.49
CA LEU A 100 -4.38 -10.89 11.04
C LEU A 100 -3.30 -11.06 12.11
N GLY A 101 -3.70 -11.44 13.32
CA GLY A 101 -2.79 -11.81 14.41
C GLY A 101 -2.90 -13.30 14.74
N GLU A 102 -3.00 -13.62 16.04
CA GLU A 102 -3.01 -14.98 16.61
C GLU A 102 -4.03 -15.94 15.97
N ARG A 103 -5.17 -15.42 15.51
CA ARG A 103 -6.25 -16.25 14.95
C ARG A 103 -6.04 -16.65 13.49
N ALA A 104 -5.03 -16.12 12.83
CA ALA A 104 -4.83 -16.27 11.40
C ALA A 104 -3.38 -16.65 11.05
N LEU A 105 -2.42 -15.81 11.39
CA LEU A 105 -1.02 -15.98 10.96
C LEU A 105 -0.39 -17.31 11.43
N PRO A 106 -0.63 -17.81 12.66
CA PRO A 106 -0.03 -19.09 13.09
C PRO A 106 -0.48 -20.30 12.26
N HIS A 107 -1.60 -20.17 11.53
CA HIS A 107 -2.14 -21.21 10.66
C HIS A 107 -1.56 -21.20 9.24
N ALA A 108 -0.62 -20.29 8.95
CA ALA A 108 0.09 -20.26 7.68
C ALA A 108 0.79 -21.59 7.38
N LYS A 109 0.73 -22.03 6.12
CA LYS A 109 1.51 -23.18 5.63
C LYS A 109 3.00 -22.90 5.75
N GLN A 110 3.79 -23.95 5.92
CA GLN A 110 5.26 -23.82 5.86
C GLN A 110 5.70 -23.27 4.50
N GLY A 111 6.54 -22.24 4.52
CA GLY A 111 7.04 -21.57 3.32
C GLY A 111 5.99 -20.73 2.57
N GLN A 112 4.90 -20.36 3.22
CA GLN A 112 3.89 -19.47 2.63
C GLN A 112 4.46 -18.06 2.45
N VAL A 113 4.02 -17.35 1.40
CA VAL A 113 4.40 -15.95 1.17
C VAL A 113 3.21 -15.02 1.39
N LEU A 114 3.44 -13.87 2.00
CA LEU A 114 2.41 -12.88 2.30
C LEU A 114 2.72 -11.56 1.59
N VAL A 115 1.72 -10.95 0.96
CA VAL A 115 1.83 -9.62 0.38
C VAL A 115 0.67 -8.76 0.84
N SER A 116 0.94 -7.60 1.42
CA SER A 116 -0.08 -6.66 1.87
C SER A 116 0.12 -5.28 1.28
N VAL A 117 -0.97 -4.72 0.75
CA VAL A 117 -1.10 -3.29 0.43
C VAL A 117 -2.04 -2.58 1.41
N SER A 118 -2.51 -3.31 2.42
CA SER A 118 -3.36 -2.78 3.50
C SER A 118 -2.49 -2.19 4.61
N PRO A 119 -3.01 -1.25 5.42
CA PRO A 119 -2.27 -0.70 6.57
C PRO A 119 -1.71 -1.80 7.48
N ALA A 120 -0.46 -1.65 7.92
CA ALA A 120 0.23 -2.62 8.76
C ALA A 120 -0.49 -2.91 10.09
N ALA A 121 -1.27 -1.95 10.61
CA ALA A 121 -2.10 -2.15 11.80
C ALA A 121 -3.15 -3.29 11.69
N MET A 122 -3.37 -3.83 10.48
CA MET A 122 -4.15 -5.05 10.29
C MET A 122 -3.51 -6.30 10.88
N PHE A 123 -2.18 -6.30 10.98
CA PHE A 123 -1.39 -7.37 11.55
C PHE A 123 -1.15 -7.10 13.04
N ASP A 124 -0.88 -8.18 13.75
CA ASP A 124 -0.22 -8.12 15.04
C ASP A 124 1.29 -8.25 14.79
N ASP A 125 2.06 -7.24 15.17
CA ASP A 125 3.49 -7.15 14.82
C ASP A 125 4.31 -8.24 15.52
N ASP A 126 3.96 -8.59 16.77
CA ASP A 126 4.62 -9.65 17.54
C ASP A 126 4.36 -11.02 16.91
N VAL A 127 3.11 -11.30 16.55
CA VAL A 127 2.73 -12.57 15.92
C VAL A 127 3.35 -12.68 14.53
N LEU A 128 3.37 -11.60 13.75
CA LEU A 128 3.98 -11.61 12.42
C LEU A 128 5.49 -11.86 12.51
N ALA A 129 6.19 -11.22 13.45
CA ALA A 129 7.60 -11.47 13.70
C ALA A 129 7.85 -12.95 14.04
N GLN A 130 7.10 -13.51 14.99
CA GLN A 130 7.23 -14.91 15.39
C GLN A 130 7.00 -15.90 14.23
N VAL A 131 5.99 -15.64 13.39
CA VAL A 131 5.67 -16.51 12.26
C VAL A 131 6.73 -16.43 11.16
N LEU A 132 7.34 -15.26 10.93
CA LEU A 132 8.49 -15.10 10.05
C LEU A 132 9.74 -15.79 10.61
N ASP A 133 10.04 -15.61 11.89
CA ASP A 133 11.18 -16.26 12.56
C ASP A 133 11.08 -17.78 12.53
N SER A 134 9.87 -18.32 12.67
CA SER A 134 9.63 -19.77 12.57
C SER A 134 9.78 -20.33 11.14
N GLY A 135 9.87 -19.47 10.13
CA GLY A 135 9.90 -19.85 8.72
C GLY A 135 8.58 -20.38 8.16
N ARG A 136 7.48 -20.36 8.93
CA ARG A 136 6.14 -20.65 8.40
C ARG A 136 5.82 -19.69 7.26
N LEU A 137 5.95 -18.39 7.51
CA LEU A 137 6.05 -17.43 6.42
C LEU A 137 7.49 -17.38 5.94
N ALA A 138 7.73 -17.80 4.69
CA ALA A 138 9.04 -17.66 4.06
C ALA A 138 9.40 -16.19 3.85
N ALA A 139 8.40 -15.37 3.53
CA ALA A 139 8.58 -13.94 3.33
C ALA A 139 7.25 -13.18 3.45
N ALA A 140 7.34 -11.92 3.82
CA ALA A 140 6.23 -10.98 3.83
C ALA A 140 6.63 -9.67 3.12
N TRP A 141 5.77 -9.15 2.26
CA TRP A 141 5.93 -7.82 1.66
C TRP A 141 4.82 -6.90 2.14
N LEU A 142 5.16 -5.86 2.90
CA LEU A 142 4.22 -4.86 3.41
C LEU A 142 4.45 -3.49 2.74
N ASP A 143 3.46 -2.98 2.01
CA ASP A 143 3.55 -1.70 1.31
C ASP A 143 3.02 -0.51 2.11
N ASN A 144 2.29 -0.72 3.21
CA ASN A 144 1.69 0.37 3.99
C ASN A 144 2.05 0.24 5.46
N VAL A 145 3.33 0.36 5.73
CA VAL A 145 3.90 0.33 7.09
C VAL A 145 3.97 1.75 7.64
N GLY A 146 3.55 1.92 8.90
CA GLY A 146 3.61 3.19 9.60
C GLY A 146 5.04 3.57 10.00
N PRO A 147 5.31 4.85 10.30
CA PRO A 147 6.57 5.25 10.93
C PRO A 147 6.78 4.47 12.23
N GLY A 148 8.03 4.12 12.55
CA GLY A 148 8.36 3.46 13.81
C GLY A 148 8.16 1.94 13.84
N VAL A 149 7.44 1.31 12.91
CA VAL A 149 7.13 -0.14 12.99
C VAL A 149 8.37 -1.03 12.78
N ILE A 150 9.36 -0.54 12.04
CA ILE A 150 10.61 -1.25 11.71
C ILE A 150 11.85 -0.57 12.30
N GLU A 151 11.68 0.20 13.38
CA GLU A 151 12.81 0.80 14.11
C GLU A 151 13.42 -0.18 15.10
N SER A 152 14.66 0.05 15.52
CA SER A 152 15.34 -0.81 16.50
C SER A 152 14.52 -0.98 17.77
N GLY A 153 14.44 -2.21 18.28
CA GLY A 153 13.64 -2.57 19.46
C GLY A 153 12.17 -2.89 19.16
N GLN A 154 11.74 -2.81 17.91
CA GLN A 154 10.39 -3.19 17.49
C GLN A 154 10.35 -4.65 17.03
N PRO A 155 9.20 -5.34 17.13
CA PRO A 155 9.11 -6.77 16.81
C PRO A 155 9.53 -7.10 15.37
N LEU A 156 9.18 -6.24 14.42
CA LEU A 156 9.48 -6.43 13.00
C LEU A 156 10.88 -5.95 12.59
N TYR A 157 11.68 -5.44 13.53
CA TYR A 157 13.03 -4.99 13.25
C TYR A 157 13.94 -6.16 12.90
N GLY A 158 14.44 -6.17 11.67
CA GLY A 158 15.31 -7.25 11.19
C GLY A 158 14.61 -8.60 11.00
N ALA A 159 13.27 -8.64 11.03
CA ALA A 159 12.51 -9.87 10.83
C ALA A 159 12.90 -10.52 9.48
N PRO A 160 13.20 -11.83 9.46
CA PRO A 160 13.69 -12.51 8.27
C PRO A 160 12.62 -12.53 7.17
N GLY A 161 13.04 -12.30 5.93
CA GLY A 161 12.13 -12.32 4.78
C GLY A 161 11.10 -11.19 4.74
N LEU A 162 11.16 -10.21 5.66
CA LEU A 162 10.30 -9.04 5.63
C LEU A 162 10.85 -7.99 4.66
N LEU A 163 10.02 -7.61 3.69
CA LEU A 163 10.25 -6.50 2.77
C LEU A 163 9.21 -5.41 3.01
N VAL A 164 9.67 -4.18 3.14
CA VAL A 164 8.78 -3.02 3.34
C VAL A 164 8.98 -2.01 2.23
N THR A 165 7.88 -1.52 1.67
CA THR A 165 7.90 -0.43 0.69
C THR A 165 7.08 0.77 1.15
N PRO A 166 7.46 2.01 0.76
CA PRO A 166 6.81 3.23 1.25
C PRO A 166 5.55 3.59 0.45
N ARG A 167 4.49 2.76 0.51
CA ARG A 167 3.21 2.96 -0.19
C ARG A 167 3.35 3.16 -1.70
N LEU A 168 4.12 2.28 -2.33
CA LEU A 168 4.41 2.33 -3.76
C LEU A 168 3.28 1.78 -4.64
N SER A 169 2.38 0.96 -4.11
CA SER A 169 1.36 0.26 -4.91
C SER A 169 0.45 1.19 -5.73
N ALA A 170 0.16 2.39 -5.22
CA ALA A 170 -0.62 3.41 -5.91
C ALA A 170 0.25 4.49 -6.60
N TYR A 171 1.57 4.41 -6.50
CA TYR A 171 2.50 5.45 -6.93
C TYR A 171 2.87 5.35 -8.42
N THR A 172 1.86 5.44 -9.29
CA THR A 172 2.06 5.46 -10.75
C THR A 172 1.61 6.79 -11.35
N ARG A 173 2.17 7.15 -12.51
CA ARG A 173 1.80 8.37 -13.24
C ARG A 173 0.29 8.43 -13.50
N GLU A 174 -0.28 7.34 -13.99
CA GLU A 174 -1.69 7.23 -14.34
C GLU A 174 -2.58 7.31 -13.08
N ALA A 175 -2.16 6.70 -11.98
CA ALA A 175 -2.90 6.78 -10.72
C ALA A 175 -2.91 8.22 -10.18
N ARG A 176 -1.77 8.92 -10.20
CA ARG A 176 -1.69 10.33 -9.77
C ARG A 176 -2.58 11.24 -10.61
N VAL A 177 -2.57 11.07 -11.93
CA VAL A 177 -3.46 11.84 -12.83
C VAL A 177 -4.93 11.55 -12.53
N ARG A 178 -5.32 10.28 -12.38
CA ARG A 178 -6.70 9.92 -12.02
C ARG A 178 -7.12 10.51 -10.66
N SER A 179 -6.25 10.45 -9.65
CA SER A 179 -6.53 11.00 -8.33
C SER A 179 -6.66 12.52 -8.36
N ALA A 180 -5.79 13.22 -9.08
CA ALA A 180 -5.87 14.68 -9.25
C ALA A 180 -7.19 15.09 -9.91
N TRP A 181 -7.60 14.39 -10.98
CA TRP A 181 -8.90 14.60 -11.62
C TRP A 181 -10.08 14.30 -10.70
N GLY A 182 -9.98 13.25 -9.88
CA GLY A 182 -11.00 12.91 -8.88
C GLY A 182 -11.23 14.03 -7.87
N VAL A 183 -10.15 14.62 -7.36
CA VAL A 183 -10.22 15.78 -6.45
C VAL A 183 -10.82 16.99 -7.15
N ALA A 184 -10.33 17.34 -8.34
CA ALA A 184 -10.83 18.49 -9.10
C ALA A 184 -12.33 18.40 -9.37
N ARG A 185 -12.82 17.22 -9.78
CA ARG A 185 -14.26 16.96 -9.96
C ARG A 185 -15.04 17.13 -8.67
N ARG A 186 -14.55 16.58 -7.56
CA ARG A 186 -15.24 16.69 -6.27
C ARG A 186 -15.34 18.14 -5.79
N VAL A 187 -14.32 18.95 -6.05
CA VAL A 187 -14.35 20.39 -5.75
C VAL A 187 -15.39 21.11 -6.61
N ASP A 188 -15.43 20.86 -7.93
CA ASP A 188 -16.43 21.46 -8.83
C ASP A 188 -17.87 21.09 -8.41
N GLU A 189 -18.11 19.82 -8.08
CA GLU A 189 -19.41 19.35 -7.56
C GLU A 189 -19.84 20.12 -6.31
N VAL A 190 -18.97 20.25 -5.31
CA VAL A 190 -19.27 20.99 -4.07
C VAL A 190 -19.57 22.45 -4.37
N LEU A 191 -18.74 23.11 -5.20
CA LEU A 191 -18.93 24.52 -5.56
C LEU A 191 -20.25 24.79 -6.30
N ARG A 192 -20.77 23.82 -7.06
CA ARG A 192 -22.08 23.93 -7.73
C ARG A 192 -23.27 23.77 -6.77
N THR A 193 -23.09 23.02 -5.69
CA THR A 193 -24.15 22.81 -4.68
C THR A 193 -24.20 23.89 -3.60
N LEU A 194 -23.14 24.68 -3.46
CA LEU A 194 -23.12 25.78 -2.51
C LEU A 194 -24.01 26.93 -3.01
N PRO A 195 -24.90 27.49 -2.17
CA PRO A 195 -25.62 28.71 -2.52
C PRO A 195 -24.59 29.82 -2.79
N PRO A 196 -24.87 30.75 -3.72
CA PRO A 196 -23.95 31.84 -4.02
C PRO A 196 -23.67 32.62 -2.74
N VAL A 197 -22.42 32.54 -2.26
CA VAL A 197 -21.97 33.35 -1.14
C VAL A 197 -22.08 34.80 -1.57
N ALA A 198 -22.94 35.56 -0.91
CA ALA A 198 -23.00 37.01 -1.08
C ALA A 198 -21.60 37.56 -0.77
N ARG A 199 -20.85 37.92 -1.81
CA ARG A 199 -19.58 38.61 -1.64
C ARG A 199 -19.93 39.92 -0.94
N PRO A 200 -19.45 40.20 0.29
CA PRO A 200 -19.57 41.55 0.84
C PRO A 200 -18.94 42.45 -0.21
N GLY A 201 -19.73 43.38 -0.74
CA GLY A 201 -19.34 44.15 -1.91
C GLY A 201 -17.94 44.69 -1.70
N ILE A 202 -16.98 44.22 -2.49
CA ILE A 202 -15.71 44.90 -2.63
C ILE A 202 -16.11 46.24 -3.24
N ARG A 203 -16.32 47.24 -2.38
CA ARG A 203 -16.44 48.63 -2.80
C ARG A 203 -15.13 48.91 -3.49
N ARG A 204 -15.13 48.83 -4.82
CA ARG A 204 -14.08 49.41 -5.63
C ARG A 204 -14.11 50.89 -5.30
N ARG A 205 -13.26 51.31 -4.37
CA ARG A 205 -13.03 52.72 -4.10
C ARG A 205 -12.62 53.31 -5.45
N PRO A 206 -13.38 54.27 -6.01
CA PRO A 206 -12.98 54.91 -7.25
C PRO A 206 -11.58 55.49 -7.01
N LEU A 207 -10.63 55.15 -7.89
CA LEU A 207 -9.36 55.86 -7.93
C LEU A 207 -9.71 57.29 -8.34
N GLY A 208 -9.71 58.20 -7.36
CA GLY A 208 -9.81 59.63 -7.64
C GLY A 208 -8.64 60.06 -8.53
N PRO A 209 -8.79 61.14 -9.31
CA PRO A 209 -7.81 61.57 -10.33
C PRO A 209 -6.41 61.97 -9.79
N GLY A 210 -6.09 61.72 -8.52
CA GLY A 210 -4.80 62.01 -7.89
C GLY A 210 -3.90 60.80 -7.60
N ALA A 211 -4.31 59.56 -7.89
CA ALA A 211 -3.55 58.36 -7.52
C ALA A 211 -2.41 57.99 -8.50
N ALA A 212 -2.00 58.90 -9.40
CA ALA A 212 -0.92 58.71 -10.36
C ALA A 212 0.30 59.63 -10.11
N ALA A 213 0.42 60.22 -8.92
CA ALA A 213 1.57 61.05 -8.55
C ALA A 213 2.22 60.51 -7.28
N GLY A 214 3.07 59.48 -7.42
CA GLY A 214 3.76 58.91 -6.28
C GLY A 214 4.45 57.57 -6.51
N VAL A 215 5.11 57.38 -7.66
CA VAL A 215 6.12 56.30 -7.80
C VAL A 215 7.30 56.83 -8.61
N SER A 216 7.97 57.83 -8.05
CA SER A 216 9.35 58.15 -8.40
C SER A 216 10.22 57.72 -7.23
N GLY A 217 10.97 56.64 -7.42
CA GLY A 217 12.05 56.22 -6.52
C GLY A 217 11.67 55.14 -5.51
N ALA A 218 11.79 53.87 -5.92
CA ALA A 218 12.15 52.79 -5.01
C ALA A 218 12.97 51.77 -5.81
N SER A 219 14.23 51.65 -5.42
CA SER A 219 15.25 50.78 -5.98
C SER A 219 14.84 49.31 -5.94
N THR A 220 15.16 48.58 -7.00
CA THR A 220 15.07 47.11 -7.06
C THR A 220 16.02 46.49 -6.03
N PRO A 221 15.55 45.73 -5.02
CA PRO A 221 16.44 44.82 -4.32
C PRO A 221 16.55 43.53 -5.14
N ALA A 222 17.71 43.32 -5.75
CA ALA A 222 18.10 42.03 -6.29
C ALA A 222 18.11 40.99 -5.15
N ALA A 223 17.11 40.10 -5.15
CA ALA A 223 17.10 38.95 -4.26
C ALA A 223 18.19 37.96 -4.70
N LYS A 224 19.29 37.92 -3.94
CA LYS A 224 20.32 36.88 -4.04
C LYS A 224 19.69 35.52 -3.73
N ILE A 225 19.54 34.69 -4.76
CA ILE A 225 19.23 33.27 -4.61
C ILE A 225 20.47 32.60 -4.00
N ARG A 226 20.37 32.16 -2.73
CA ARG A 226 21.36 31.26 -2.13
C ARG A 226 21.11 29.84 -2.68
N PRO A 227 22.11 29.15 -3.25
CA PRO A 227 21.96 27.74 -3.55
C PRO A 227 21.87 26.94 -2.25
N ALA A 228 20.92 26.01 -2.19
CA ALA A 228 20.81 25.05 -1.10
C ALA A 228 22.08 24.19 -1.04
N ALA A 229 22.62 24.03 0.16
CA ALA A 229 23.82 23.25 0.40
C ALA A 229 23.63 21.79 -0.06
N THR A 230 24.52 21.35 -0.95
CA THR A 230 24.84 19.95 -1.19
C THR A 230 25.32 19.31 0.11
N ALA A 231 24.51 18.44 0.70
CA ALA A 231 24.96 17.52 1.73
C ALA A 231 25.92 16.51 1.06
N GLY A 232 27.20 16.61 1.41
CA GLY A 232 28.24 15.71 0.94
C GLY A 232 27.98 14.28 1.44
N LEU A 233 28.01 13.33 0.51
CA LEU A 233 28.34 11.94 0.82
C LEU A 233 29.77 11.91 1.37
N ALA A 234 29.91 11.73 2.68
CA ALA A 234 31.16 11.26 3.26
C ALA A 234 31.16 9.74 3.24
N ALA A 235 32.04 9.17 2.42
CA ALA A 235 32.38 7.76 2.44
C ALA A 235 33.00 7.40 3.80
N SER A 236 32.48 6.37 4.46
CA SER A 236 33.16 5.71 5.58
C SER A 236 34.10 4.64 5.03
N PRO A 237 35.37 4.59 5.45
CA PRO A 237 36.32 3.60 4.97
C PRO A 237 36.09 2.24 5.63
N ALA A 238 36.38 1.19 4.86
CA ALA A 238 36.44 -0.18 5.30
C ALA A 238 37.45 -0.37 6.45
N SER A 239 37.07 -1.16 7.46
CA SER A 239 38.01 -1.74 8.41
C SER A 239 37.73 -3.24 8.58
N ARG A 240 38.65 -4.01 7.98
CA ARG A 240 39.19 -5.34 8.31
C ARG A 240 38.26 -6.42 8.87
#